data_AF-A0A952IRB7-F1
#
_entry.id   AF-A0A952IRB7-F1
#
_cell.length_a   1.000
_cell.length_b   1.000
_cell.length_c   1.000
_cell.angle_alpha   90.00
_cell.angle_beta   90.00
_cell.angle_gamma   90.00
#
_symmetry.space_group_name_H-M   'P 1'
#
loop_
_entity.id
_entity.type
_entity.pdbx_description
1 polymer ?
#
loop_
_entity_poly.entity_id
_entity_poly.type
_entity_poly.pdbx_seq_one_letter_code
_entity_poly.pdbx_strand_id
1 'polypeptide(L)' 'MASKKSAAQLSAISAALDKSAIARYIQLASVFRNRIRNGDWKVGEQIPTVTQLSAEYGVAGMTIRQALDILQSEGLIER' A
#
# COMPACT_ATOMS: atom_id res chain seq x y z
N MET A 1 18.01 -20.08 1.05
CA MET A 1 17.81 -19.43 2.38
C MET A 1 17.13 -18.06 2.23
N ALA A 2 15.91 -17.99 1.68
CA ALA A 2 15.21 -16.71 1.52
C ALA A 2 13.69 -16.93 1.49
N SER A 3 13.05 -17.18 2.64
CA SER A 3 11.59 -16.96 2.78
C SER A 3 11.07 -17.09 4.21
N LYS A 4 11.80 -16.58 5.22
CA LYS A 4 11.23 -16.42 6.58
C LYS A 4 10.83 -14.98 6.90
N LYS A 5 11.27 -13.98 6.12
CA LYS A 5 10.94 -12.56 6.34
C LYS A 5 9.54 -12.14 5.85
N SER A 6 8.95 -12.85 4.88
CA SER A 6 7.66 -12.45 4.27
C SER A 6 6.47 -12.57 5.22
N ALA A 7 6.28 -13.72 5.88
CA ALA A 7 5.09 -13.96 6.71
C ALA A 7 5.01 -13.06 7.96
N ALA A 8 6.15 -12.79 8.61
CA ALA A 8 6.20 -11.90 9.79
C ALA A 8 5.93 -10.43 9.42
N GLN A 9 6.37 -10.00 8.23
CA GLN A 9 6.16 -8.66 7.72
C GLN A 9 4.70 -8.44 7.27
N LEU A 10 4.08 -9.46 6.65
CA LEU A 10 2.66 -9.46 6.30
C LEU A 10 1.75 -9.33 7.54
N SER A 11 2.07 -10.06 8.61
CA SER A 11 1.31 -10.04 9.88
C SER A 11 1.40 -8.68 10.60
N ALA A 12 2.60 -8.07 10.64
CA ALA A 12 2.81 -6.78 11.28
C ALA A 12 2.09 -5.63 10.53
N ILE A 13 2.07 -5.68 9.20
CA ILE A 13 1.37 -4.70 8.37
C ILE A 13 -0.15 -4.79 8.56
N SER A 14 -0.72 -6.01 8.57
CA SER A 14 -2.15 -6.20 8.86
C SER A 14 -2.51 -5.71 10.26
N ALA A 15 -1.70 -6.04 11.28
CA ALA A 15 -1.97 -5.66 12.66
C ALA A 15 -1.92 -4.15 12.89
N ALA A 16 -1.07 -3.41 12.18
CA ALA A 16 -1.06 -1.95 12.21
C ALA A 16 -2.31 -1.36 11.54
N LEU A 17 -2.82 -2.03 10.50
CA LEU A 17 -4.00 -1.60 9.76
C LEU A 17 -5.33 -1.87 10.49
N ASP A 18 -5.38 -2.77 11.48
CA ASP A 18 -6.61 -3.24 12.14
C ASP A 18 -6.96 -2.52 13.45
N LYS A 19 -6.07 -1.70 14.02
CA LYS A 19 -6.26 -1.12 15.37
C LYS A 19 -6.97 0.25 15.42
N SER A 20 -7.37 0.82 14.29
CA SER A 20 -7.97 2.16 14.25
C SER A 20 -9.35 2.18 13.59
N ALA A 21 -10.23 3.08 14.02
CA ALA A 21 -11.55 3.31 13.41
C ALA A 21 -11.48 3.95 12.00
N ILE A 22 -10.28 4.09 11.45
CA ILE A 22 -10.02 4.72 10.15
C ILE A 22 -10.22 3.66 9.05
N ALA A 23 -10.91 4.03 7.97
CA ALA A 23 -11.14 3.12 6.86
C ALA A 23 -9.80 2.61 6.26
N ARG A 24 -9.75 1.32 5.91
CA ARG A 24 -8.52 0.63 5.46
C ARG A 24 -7.83 1.32 4.28
N TYR A 25 -8.60 1.84 3.32
CA TYR A 25 -8.05 2.53 2.15
C TYR A 25 -7.33 3.85 2.51
N ILE A 26 -7.79 4.55 3.56
CA ILE A 26 -7.14 5.78 4.07
C ILE A 26 -5.80 5.42 4.71
N GLN A 27 -5.77 4.32 5.48
CA GLN A 27 -4.54 3.85 6.09
C GLN A 27 -3.52 3.42 5.03
N LEU A 28 -3.97 2.71 3.98
CA LEU A 28 -3.13 2.33 2.85
C LEU A 28 -2.62 3.55 2.07
N ALA A 29 -3.45 4.58 1.85
CA ALA A 29 -2.98 5.82 1.24
C ALA A 29 -1.82 6.42 2.04
N SER A 30 -1.90 6.42 3.38
CA SER A 30 -0.78 6.87 4.22
C SER A 30 0.47 6.02 4.06
N VAL A 31 0.32 4.69 3.95
CA VAL A 31 1.45 3.78 3.70
C VAL A 31 2.10 4.07 2.34
N PHE A 32 1.29 4.25 1.30
CA PHE A 32 1.77 4.49 -0.05
C PHE A 32 2.46 5.85 -0.19
N ARG A 33 1.93 6.90 0.45
CA ARG A 33 2.63 8.19 0.55
C ARG A 33 4.02 8.04 1.17
N ASN A 34 4.14 7.24 2.22
CA ASN A 34 5.43 7.00 2.85
C ASN A 34 6.39 6.26 1.91
N ARG A 35 5.92 5.30 1.11
CA ARG A 35 6.76 4.61 0.10
C ARG A 35 7.30 5.60 -0.94
N ILE A 36 6.47 6.51 -1.42
CA ILE A 36 6.90 7.57 -2.35
C ILE A 36 7.92 8.49 -1.67
N ARG A 37 7.61 8.98 -0.46
CA ARG A 37 8.48 9.90 0.29
C ARG A 37 9.84 9.29 0.61
N ASN A 38 9.88 7.99 0.89
CA ASN A 38 11.10 7.26 1.20
C ASN A 38 11.88 6.84 -0.07
N GLY A 39 11.31 7.04 -1.27
CA GLY A 39 11.93 6.67 -2.54
C GLY A 39 11.82 5.18 -2.88
N ASP A 40 10.98 4.42 -2.18
CA ASP A 40 10.66 3.04 -2.53
C ASP A 40 9.93 2.98 -3.88
N TRP A 41 9.09 3.98 -4.15
CA TRP A 41 8.46 4.24 -5.45
C TRP A 41 8.99 5.55 -5.98
N LYS A 42 9.86 5.51 -6.98
CA LYS A 42 10.47 6.73 -7.54
C LYS A 42 9.58 7.37 -8.57
N VAL A 43 9.76 8.68 -8.74
CA VAL A 43 9.10 9.45 -9.81
C VAL A 43 9.47 8.86 -11.16
N GLY A 44 8.47 8.61 -12.00
CA GLY A 44 8.62 8.01 -13.33
C GLY A 44 8.79 6.48 -13.32
N GLU A 45 8.92 5.83 -12.16
CA GLU A 45 8.88 4.38 -12.07
C GLU A 45 7.42 3.89 -11.95
N GLN A 46 7.16 2.73 -12.54
CA GLN A 46 5.84 2.11 -12.45
C GLN A 46 5.62 1.55 -11.05
N ILE A 47 4.53 1.96 -10.40
CA ILE A 47 4.10 1.37 -9.12
C ILE A 47 3.59 -0.07 -9.31
N PRO A 48 3.64 -0.91 -8.27
CA PRO A 48 3.08 -2.26 -8.35
C PRO A 48 1.59 -2.24 -8.72
N THR A 49 1.16 -3.26 -9.44
CA THR A 49 -0.23 -3.39 -9.88
C THR A 49 -1.18 -3.58 -8.70
N VAL A 50 -2.47 -3.27 -8.90
CA VAL A 50 -3.52 -3.48 -7.90
C VAL A 50 -3.52 -4.91 -7.36
N THR A 51 -3.33 -5.90 -8.23
CA THR A 51 -3.28 -7.32 -7.86
C THR A 51 -2.07 -7.63 -6.97
N GLN A 52 -0.90 -7.08 -7.29
CA GLN A 52 0.31 -7.26 -6.48
C GLN A 52 0.16 -6.62 -5.11
N LEU A 53 -0.33 -5.38 -5.04
CA LEU A 53 -0.59 -4.68 -3.77
C LEU A 53 -1.67 -5.38 -2.95
N SER A 54 -2.74 -5.87 -3.59
CA SER A 54 -3.79 -6.63 -2.91
C SER A 54 -3.23 -7.88 -2.22
N ALA A 55 -2.34 -8.61 -2.90
CA ALA A 55 -1.65 -9.77 -2.33
C ALA A 55 -0.65 -9.38 -1.23
N GLU A 56 0.11 -8.29 -1.42
CA GLU A 56 1.10 -7.81 -0.44
C GLU A 56 0.43 -7.33 0.86
N TYR A 57 -0.72 -6.68 0.78
CA TYR A 57 -1.38 -6.09 1.95
C TYR A 57 -2.54 -6.95 2.48
N GLY A 58 -2.89 -8.04 1.81
CA GLY A 58 -3.98 -8.94 2.23
C GLY A 58 -5.36 -8.27 2.23
N VAL A 59 -5.59 -7.33 1.32
CA VAL A 59 -6.84 -6.55 1.23
C VAL A 59 -7.49 -6.69 -0.14
N ALA A 60 -8.79 -6.41 -0.23
CA ALA A 60 -9.50 -6.41 -1.51
C ALA A 60 -8.90 -5.38 -2.49
N GLY A 61 -8.84 -5.75 -3.78
CA GLY A 61 -8.33 -4.85 -4.83
C GLY A 61 -9.09 -3.52 -4.94
N MET A 62 -10.39 -3.48 -4.59
CA MET A 62 -11.15 -2.23 -4.53
C MET A 62 -10.60 -1.28 -3.46
N THR A 63 -10.17 -1.79 -2.31
CA THR A 63 -9.55 -0.99 -1.25
C THR A 63 -8.21 -0.42 -1.69
N ILE A 64 -7.43 -1.20 -2.45
CA ILE A 64 -6.19 -0.70 -3.08
C ILE A 64 -6.51 0.43 -4.07
N ARG A 65 -7.51 0.24 -4.96
CA ARG A 65 -7.89 1.27 -5.92
C ARG A 65 -8.29 2.57 -5.23
N GLN A 66 -9.12 2.49 -4.18
CA GLN A 66 -9.50 3.67 -3.38
C GLN A 66 -8.29 4.39 -2.76
N ALA A 67 -7.29 3.65 -2.29
CA ALA A 67 -6.07 4.25 -1.77
C ALA A 67 -5.26 4.94 -2.89
N LEU A 68 -5.15 4.32 -4.07
CA LEU A 68 -4.49 4.90 -5.23
C LEU A 68 -5.25 6.12 -5.79
N ASP A 69 -6.58 6.13 -5.74
CA ASP A 69 -7.42 7.27 -6.12
C ASP A 69 -7.08 8.51 -5.28
N ILE A 70 -6.87 8.33 -3.97
CA ILE A 70 -6.41 9.40 -3.09
C ILE A 70 -5.05 9.92 -3.55
N LEU A 71 -4.08 9.04 -3.76
CA LEU A 71 -2.73 9.45 -4.20
C LEU A 71 -2.76 10.19 -5.54
N GLN A 72 -3.60 9.77 -6.48
CA GLN A 72 -3.77 10.47 -7.75
C GLN A 72 -4.42 11.85 -7.53
N SER A 73 -5.44 11.95 -6.68
CA SER A 73 -6.06 13.24 -6.34
C SER A 73 -5.11 14.20 -5.64
N GLU A 74 -4.12 13.67 -4.91
CA GLU A 74 -3.02 14.41 -4.28
C GLU A 74 -1.90 14.77 -5.28
N GLY A 75 -1.97 14.30 -6.53
CA GLY A 75 -0.95 14.55 -7.57
C GLY A 75 0.35 13.77 -7.38
N LEU A 76 0.33 12.70 -6.57
CA LEU A 76 1.52 11.90 -6.26
C LEU A 76 1.78 10.77 -7.27
N ILE A 77 0.74 10.33 -7.99
CA ILE A 77 0.83 9.30 -9.03
C ILE A 77 -0.07 9.67 -10.21
N GLU A 78 0.20 9.04 -11.34
CA GLU A 78 -0.65 9.05 -12.54
C GLU A 78 -1.03 7.60 -12.90
N ARG A 79 -2.17 7.41 -13.57
CA ARG A 79 -2.71 6.09 -13.94
C ARG A 79 -3.26 6.08 -15.35
#